data_AF-A0A7W0FFE6-F1
#
_entry.id   AF-A0A7W0FFE6-F1
#
_cell.length_a   1.000
_cell.length_b   1.000
_cell.length_c   1.000
_cell.angle_alpha   90.00
_cell.angle_beta   90.00
_cell.angle_gamma   90.00
#
_symmetry.space_group_name_H-M   'P 1'
#
loop_
_entity.id
_entity.type
_entity.pdbx_description
1 polymer ?
#
loop_
_entity_poly.entity_id
_entity_poly.type
_entity_poly.pdbx_seq_one_letter_code
_entity_poly.pdbx_strand_id
1 'polypeptide(L)'
;MNKKLAFWLLVQASTILLYILLIGGGYAFNQPAIGWGLYAALFVLHLFELKTALKIGRDKGLSTMRIVVMNLIFGFTWWVPLKRGIIKR
;
A
#
# COMPACT_ATOMS: atom_id res chain seq x y z
N MET A 1 18.55 -11.30 6.75
CA MET A 1 17.39 -10.87 5.93
C MET A 1 17.89 -10.37 4.57
N ASN A 2 17.27 -10.75 3.45
CA ASN A 2 17.64 -10.22 2.13
C ASN A 2 17.44 -8.70 2.11
N LYS A 3 18.48 -7.92 1.76
CA LYS A 3 18.42 -6.44 1.74
C LYS A 3 17.26 -5.91 0.88
N LYS A 4 16.93 -6.59 -0.23
CA LYS A 4 15.80 -6.22 -1.09
C LYS A 4 14.47 -6.44 -0.39
N LEU A 5 14.32 -7.55 0.34
CA LEU A 5 13.11 -7.84 1.12
C LEU A 5 12.94 -6.79 2.24
N ALA A 6 14.03 -6.51 2.98
CA ALA A 6 14.04 -5.52 4.05
C ALA A 6 13.60 -4.14 3.54
N PHE A 7 14.12 -3.72 2.38
CA PHE A 7 13.72 -2.48 1.73
C PHE A 7 12.21 -2.42 1.48
N TRP A 8 11.62 -3.44 0.85
CA TRP A 8 10.20 -3.45 0.54
C TRP A 8 9.29 -3.51 1.78
N LEU A 9 9.72 -4.22 2.82
CA LEU A 9 9.01 -4.21 4.11
C LEU A 9 9.08 -2.84 4.77
N LEU A 10 10.21 -2.14 4.69
CA LEU A 10 10.34 -0.77 5.17
C LEU A 10 9.45 0.19 4.36
N VAL A 11 9.37 0.04 3.03
CA VAL A 11 8.46 0.85 2.21
C VAL A 11 6.99 0.61 2.61
N GLN A 12 6.59 -0.64 2.84
CA GLN A 12 5.23 -0.96 3.33
C GLN A 12 4.97 -0.35 4.72
N ALA A 13 5.94 -0.42 5.63
CA ALA A 13 5.83 0.22 6.94
C ALA A 13 5.71 1.75 6.82
N SER A 14 6.46 2.36 5.92
CA SER A 14 6.36 3.80 5.62
C SER A 14 5.00 4.20 5.05
N THR A 15 4.30 3.30 4.35
CA THR A 15 2.91 3.55 3.90
C THR A 15 1.96 3.67 5.10
N ILE A 16 2.09 2.80 6.10
CA ILE A 16 1.29 2.90 7.33
C ILE A 16 1.63 4.18 8.09
N LEU A 17 2.92 4.47 8.22
CA LEU A 17 3.38 5.71 8.87
C LEU A 17 2.84 6.95 8.14
N LEU A 18 2.80 6.94 6.81
CA LEU A 18 2.26 8.03 6.02
C LEU A 18 0.78 8.27 6.33
N TYR A 19 -0.04 7.24 6.51
CA TYR A 19 -1.45 7.42 6.91
C TYR A 19 -1.57 8.12 8.26
N ILE A 20 -0.75 7.72 9.23
CA ILE A 20 -0.69 8.34 10.55
C ILE A 20 -0.26 9.80 10.43
N LEU A 21 0.75 10.10 9.62
CA LEU A 21 1.25 11.46 9.44
C LEU A 21 0.25 12.37 8.72
N LEU A 22 -0.47 11.85 7.71
CA LEU A 22 -1.46 12.65 6.99
C LEU A 22 -2.65 12.99 7.88
N ILE A 23 -3.26 11.98 8.50
CA ILE A 23 -4.43 12.19 9.35
C ILE A 23 -4.02 12.92 10.64
N GLY A 24 -3.04 12.38 11.35
CA GLY A 24 -2.54 12.94 12.61
C GLY A 24 -1.92 14.31 12.44
N GLY A 25 -1.15 14.54 11.37
CA GLY A 25 -0.63 15.87 11.02
C GLY A 25 -1.75 16.85 10.68
N GLY A 26 -2.78 16.41 9.95
CA GLY A 26 -3.98 17.21 9.71
C GLY A 26 -4.62 17.71 11.01
N TYR A 27 -4.76 16.84 12.02
CA TYR A 27 -5.23 17.27 13.34
C TYR A 27 -4.23 18.17 14.08
N ALA A 28 -2.93 17.83 14.07
CA ALA A 28 -1.89 18.59 14.77
C ALA A 28 -1.74 20.03 14.26
N PHE A 29 -1.98 20.27 12.98
CA PHE A 29 -1.94 21.60 12.37
C PHE A 29 -3.33 22.28 12.26
N ASN A 30 -4.36 21.74 12.92
CA ASN A 30 -5.74 22.23 12.86
C ASN A 30 -6.33 22.32 11.43
N GLN A 31 -5.92 21.38 10.57
CA GLN A 31 -6.33 21.23 9.17
C GLN A 31 -6.81 19.79 8.87
N PRO A 32 -7.79 19.24 9.63
CA PRO A 32 -8.18 17.83 9.49
C PRO A 32 -8.74 17.50 8.10
N ALA A 33 -9.43 18.45 7.45
CA ALA A 33 -9.95 18.27 6.09
C ALA A 33 -8.83 18.01 5.07
N ILE A 34 -7.70 18.71 5.18
CA ILE A 34 -6.54 18.49 4.31
C ILE A 34 -5.92 17.13 4.59
N GLY A 35 -5.73 16.75 5.87
CA GLY A 35 -5.18 15.44 6.24
C GLY A 35 -6.00 14.27 5.70
N TRP A 36 -7.32 14.32 5.90
CA TRP A 36 -8.25 13.32 5.37
C TRP A 36 -8.34 13.37 3.84
N GLY A 37 -8.28 14.55 3.22
CA GLY A 37 -8.26 14.71 1.77
C GLY A 37 -7.04 14.07 1.11
N LEU A 38 -5.85 14.24 1.70
CA LEU A 38 -4.63 13.60 1.23
C LEU A 38 -4.66 12.08 1.42
N TYR A 39 -5.18 11.61 2.56
CA TYR A 39 -5.42 10.17 2.77
C TYR A 39 -6.39 9.60 1.73
N ALA A 40 -7.50 10.29 1.45
CA ALA A 40 -8.48 9.87 0.45
C ALA A 40 -7.86 9.85 -0.96
N ALA A 41 -7.03 10.83 -1.32
CA ALA A 41 -6.31 10.83 -2.59
C ALA A 41 -5.37 9.61 -2.73
N LEU A 42 -4.63 9.25 -1.67
CA LEU A 42 -3.83 8.02 -1.63
C LEU A 42 -4.69 6.76 -1.74
N PHE A 43 -5.84 6.73 -1.06
CA PHE A 43 -6.75 5.59 -1.13
C PHE A 43 -7.31 5.41 -2.55
N VAL A 44 -7.68 6.50 -3.23
CA VAL A 44 -8.12 6.48 -4.64
C VAL A 44 -6.99 6.01 -5.56
N LEU A 45 -5.75 6.40 -5.31
CA LEU A 45 -4.60 5.88 -6.05
C LEU A 45 -4.52 4.35 -5.94
N HIS A 46 -4.71 3.79 -4.73
CA HIS A 46 -4.75 2.34 -4.54
C HIS A 46 -5.88 1.68 -5.33
N LEU A 47 -7.05 2.31 -5.45
CA LEU A 47 -8.15 1.79 -6.27
C LEU A 47 -7.76 1.68 -7.76
N PHE A 48 -7.05 2.67 -8.30
CA PHE A 48 -6.57 2.61 -9.68
C PHE A 48 -5.54 1.49 -9.90
N GLU A 49 -4.78 1.14 -8.88
CA GLU A 49 -3.80 0.04 -8.94
C GLU A 49 -4.45 -1.34 -8.86
N LEU A 50 -5.70 -1.45 -8.40
CA LEU A 50 -6.34 -2.72 -8.06
C LEU A 50 -6.40 -3.69 -9.25
N LYS A 51 -6.64 -3.19 -10.47
CA LYS A 51 -6.64 -4.03 -11.69
C LYS A 51 -5.29 -4.72 -11.91
N THR A 52 -4.20 -3.98 -11.70
CA THR A 52 -2.83 -4.49 -11.85
C THR A 52 -2.49 -5.47 -10.73
N ALA A 53 -2.86 -5.13 -9.49
CA ALA A 53 -2.71 -5.98 -8.31
C ALA A 53 -3.44 -7.32 -8.47
N LEU A 54 -4.69 -7.29 -8.96
CA LEU A 54 -5.49 -8.49 -9.24
C LEU A 54 -4.84 -9.40 -10.25
N LYS A 55 -4.33 -8.84 -11.36
CA LYS A 55 -3.60 -9.62 -12.37
C LYS A 55 -2.39 -10.32 -11.75
N ILE A 56 -1.50 -9.56 -11.13
CA ILE A 56 -0.24 -10.07 -10.56
C ILE A 56 -0.50 -11.08 -9.44
N GLY A 57 -1.44 -10.80 -8.54
CA GLY A 57 -1.76 -11.66 -7.41
C GLY A 57 -2.38 -12.98 -7.86
N ARG A 58 -3.27 -12.96 -8.85
CA ARG A 58 -3.89 -14.18 -9.42
C ARG A 58 -2.86 -15.04 -10.16
N ASP A 59 -1.94 -14.43 -10.90
CA ASP A 59 -0.82 -15.13 -11.56
C ASP A 59 0.09 -15.84 -10.53
N LYS A 60 0.10 -15.38 -9.28
CA LYS A 60 0.80 -16.01 -8.15
C LYS A 60 -0.08 -16.93 -7.31
N GLY A 61 -1.34 -17.15 -7.69
CA GLY A 61 -2.30 -18.02 -7.00
C GLY A 61 -2.90 -17.44 -5.73
N LEU A 62 -2.82 -16.12 -5.50
CA LEU A 62 -3.44 -15.49 -4.32
C LEU A 62 -4.96 -15.38 -4.49
N SER A 63 -5.70 -15.54 -3.38
CA SER A 63 -7.14 -15.29 -3.35
C SER A 63 -7.47 -13.83 -3.64
N THR A 64 -8.57 -13.57 -4.34
CA THR A 64 -9.06 -12.19 -4.62
C THR A 64 -9.15 -11.34 -3.35
N MET A 65 -9.67 -11.89 -2.24
CA MET A 65 -9.79 -11.14 -0.98
C MET A 65 -8.44 -10.65 -0.45
N ARG A 66 -7.44 -11.55 -0.36
CA ARG A 66 -6.06 -11.19 0.04
C ARG A 66 -5.47 -10.10 -0.86
N ILE A 67 -5.72 -10.16 -2.16
CA ILE A 67 -5.22 -9.15 -3.12
C ILE A 67 -5.85 -7.79 -2.86
N VAL A 68 -7.18 -7.75 -2.71
CA VAL A 68 -7.92 -6.51 -2.46
C VAL A 68 -7.44 -5.86 -1.15
N VAL A 69 -7.38 -6.63 -0.06
CA VAL A 69 -6.94 -6.13 1.25
C VAL A 69 -5.50 -5.59 1.20
N MET A 70 -4.56 -6.38 0.65
CA MET A 70 -3.17 -5.94 0.53
C MET A 70 -3.05 -4.67 -0.33
N ASN A 71 -3.82 -4.56 -1.40
CA ASN A 71 -3.80 -3.40 -2.28
C ASN A 71 -4.37 -2.14 -1.63
N LEU A 72 -5.47 -2.25 -0.89
CA LEU A 72 -6.04 -1.10 -0.19
C LEU A 72 -5.15 -0.61 0.97
N ILE A 73 -4.39 -1.51 1.59
CA ILE A 73 -3.50 -1.14 2.71
C ILE A 73 -2.15 -0.62 2.19
N PHE A 74 -1.56 -1.29 1.20
CA PHE A 74 -0.15 -1.07 0.81
C PHE A 74 0.04 -0.58 -0.63
N GLY A 75 -0.98 -0.60 -1.50
CA GLY A 75 -0.86 -0.20 -2.90
C GLY A 75 0.28 -0.92 -3.65
N PHE A 76 1.03 -0.20 -4.47
CA PHE A 76 2.12 -0.80 -5.25
C PHE A 76 3.26 -1.39 -4.43
N THR A 77 3.37 -1.01 -3.15
CA THR A 77 4.47 -1.44 -2.29
C THR A 77 4.41 -2.94 -1.94
N TRP A 78 3.26 -3.60 -2.12
CA TRP A 78 3.15 -5.07 -1.98
C TRP A 78 3.23 -5.82 -3.31
N TRP A 79 2.53 -5.36 -4.37
CA TRP A 79 2.45 -6.14 -5.61
C TRP A 79 3.69 -6.03 -6.48
N VAL A 80 4.45 -4.92 -6.40
CA VAL A 80 5.73 -4.77 -7.12
C VAL A 80 6.77 -5.79 -6.67
N PRO A 81 7.09 -5.95 -5.37
CA PRO A 81 8.03 -6.97 -4.93
C PRO A 81 7.52 -8.40 -5.14
N LEU A 82 6.20 -8.62 -5.09
CA LEU A 82 5.58 -9.91 -5.44
C LEU A 82 5.81 -10.25 -6.93
N LYS A 83 5.58 -9.29 -7.84
CA LYS A 83 5.86 -9.43 -9.27
C LYS A 83 7.34 -9.76 -9.52
N ARG A 84 8.24 -9.11 -8.78
CA ARG A 84 9.70 -9.29 -8.88
C ARG A 84 10.21 -10.57 -8.18
N GLY A 85 9.35 -11.36 -7.54
CA GLY A 85 9.73 -12.58 -6.84
C GLY A 85 10.57 -12.35 -5.58
N ILE A 86 10.56 -11.12 -5.03
CA ILE A 86 11.27 -10.78 -3.79
C ILE A 86 10.45 -11.25 -2.59
N ILE A 87 9.15 -10.99 -2.61
CA ILE A 87 8.18 -11.54 -1.65
C ILE A 87 7.57 -12.79 -2.27
N LYS A 88 7.55 -13.87 -1.49
CA LYS A 88 6.89 -15.13 -1.86
C LYS A 88 5.47 -15.17 -1.29
N ARG A 89 4.62 -16.00 -1.90
CA ARG A 89 3.20 -16.19 -1.56
C ARG A 89 2.98 -16.51 -0.09
#